data_AF-A0A9X5XEN0-F1
#
_entry.id   AF-A0A9X5XEN0-F1
#
_cell.length_a   1.000
_cell.length_b   1.000
_cell.length_c   1.000
_cell.angle_alpha   90.00
_cell.angle_beta   90.00
_cell.angle_gamma   90.00
#
_symmetry.space_group_name_H-M   'P 1'
#
loop_
_entity.id
_entity.type
_entity.pdbx_description
1 polymer ?
#
loop_
_entity_poly.entity_id
_entity_poly.type
_entity_poly.pdbx_seq_one_letter_code
_entity_poly.pdbx_strand_id
1 'polypeptide(L)'
;MSAKAKTKDEIRIGDRKVALSNPDKELFPDDGITKAELIGYYRTVARPMLSHLKDRPLVMERYPDGYLGKSFFHKDVPDYCPDWIRTVPV
;
A
#
# COMPACT_ATOMS: atom_id res chain seq x y z
N MET A 1 2.12 -12.61 -29.22
CA MET A 1 2.79 -12.48 -27.92
C MET A 1 1.76 -12.74 -26.85
N SER A 2 1.88 -13.87 -26.14
CA SER A 2 0.84 -14.42 -25.26
C SER A 2 0.56 -13.50 -24.08
N ALA A 3 -0.72 -13.16 -23.86
CA ALA A 3 -1.17 -12.43 -22.69
C ALA A 3 -0.97 -13.32 -21.46
N LYS A 4 -0.01 -12.99 -20.58
CA LYS A 4 0.10 -13.61 -19.26
C LYS A 4 -1.21 -13.36 -18.51
N ALA A 5 -1.90 -14.43 -18.11
CA ALA A 5 -3.00 -14.34 -17.16
C ALA A 5 -2.47 -13.66 -15.88
N LYS A 6 -3.07 -12.53 -15.48
CA LYS A 6 -2.71 -11.83 -14.25
C LYS A 6 -3.14 -12.70 -13.06
N THR A 7 -2.23 -13.51 -12.54
CA THR A 7 -2.38 -14.08 -11.21
C THR A 7 -2.56 -12.92 -10.24
N LYS A 8 -3.65 -12.94 -9.46
CA LYS A 8 -3.92 -11.89 -8.48
C LYS A 8 -2.96 -12.13 -7.32
N ASP A 9 -1.83 -11.44 -7.32
CA ASP A 9 -0.86 -11.56 -6.24
C ASP A 9 -1.55 -11.21 -4.92
N GLU A 10 -1.47 -12.09 -3.93
CA GLU A 10 -2.15 -11.93 -2.64
C GLU A 10 -1.13 -12.16 -1.53
N ILE A 11 -1.16 -11.29 -0.52
CA ILE A 11 -0.37 -11.47 0.69
C ILE A 11 -1.28 -11.74 1.88
N ARG A 12 -0.80 -12.61 2.78
CA ARG A 12 -1.47 -12.89 4.05
C ARG A 12 -0.81 -12.09 5.17
N ILE A 13 -1.61 -11.34 5.91
CA ILE A 13 -1.20 -10.57 7.10
C ILE A 13 -2.08 -11.01 8.26
N GLY A 14 -1.53 -11.86 9.13
CA GLY A 14 -2.32 -12.52 10.18
C GLY A 14 -3.38 -13.44 9.60
N ASP A 15 -4.64 -13.15 9.90
CA ASP A 15 -5.84 -13.80 9.37
C ASP A 15 -6.37 -13.15 8.08
N ARG A 16 -5.85 -11.98 7.70
CA ARG A 16 -6.32 -11.20 6.56
C ARG A 16 -5.56 -11.52 5.27
N LYS A 17 -6.27 -11.38 4.16
CA LYS A 17 -5.75 -11.48 2.80
C LYS A 17 -5.84 -10.12 2.12
N VAL A 18 -4.75 -9.66 1.53
CA VAL A 18 -4.67 -8.38 0.83
C VAL A 18 -4.22 -8.62 -0.61
N ALA A 19 -5.07 -8.26 -1.56
CA ALA A 19 -4.74 -8.35 -2.98
C ALA A 19 -3.75 -7.24 -3.38
N LEU A 20 -2.72 -7.62 -4.10
CA LEU A 20 -1.73 -6.76 -4.70
C LEU A 20 -2.01 -6.62 -6.19
N SER A 21 -1.86 -5.40 -6.68
CA SER A 21 -1.92 -5.07 -8.11
C SER A 21 -0.60 -4.45 -8.54
N ASN A 22 -0.08 -4.92 -9.67
CA ASN A 22 1.18 -4.47 -10.27
C ASN A 22 2.35 -4.43 -9.26
N PRO A 23 2.69 -5.56 -8.60
CA PRO A 23 3.76 -5.58 -7.60
C PRO A 23 5.13 -5.21 -8.18
N ASP A 24 5.38 -5.58 -9.45
CA ASP A 24 6.64 -5.31 -10.15
C ASP A 24 6.78 -3.86 -10.63
N LYS A 25 5.78 -2.99 -10.38
CA LYS A 25 5.86 -1.57 -10.76
C LYS A 25 6.93 -0.87 -9.94
N GLU A 26 7.91 -0.28 -10.60
CA GLU A 26 8.90 0.61 -9.98
C GLU A 26 8.21 1.88 -9.48
N LEU A 27 8.31 2.12 -8.17
CA LEU A 27 7.83 3.35 -7.53
C LEU A 27 8.99 4.32 -7.26
N PHE A 28 10.22 3.80 -7.14
CA PHE A 28 11.45 4.58 -7.06
C PHE A 28 12.40 4.17 -8.19
N PRO A 29 12.20 4.70 -9.41
CA PRO A 29 12.96 4.27 -10.59
C PRO A 29 14.47 4.53 -10.48
N ASP A 30 14.90 5.62 -9.83
CA ASP A 30 16.33 5.92 -9.67
C ASP A 30 17.05 4.87 -8.79
N ASP A 31 16.31 4.18 -7.91
CA ASP A 31 16.82 3.12 -7.03
C ASP A 31 16.41 1.72 -7.49
N GLY A 32 15.60 1.60 -8.55
CA GLY A 32 15.01 0.35 -9.01
C GLY A 32 14.01 -0.30 -8.02
N ILE A 33 13.48 0.45 -7.05
CA ILE A 33 12.62 -0.12 -6.00
C ILE A 33 11.18 -0.26 -6.49
N THR A 34 10.69 -1.49 -6.41
CA THR A 34 9.35 -1.91 -6.81
C THR A 34 8.30 -1.71 -5.70
N LYS A 35 7.03 -1.73 -6.09
CA LYS A 35 5.91 -1.73 -5.14
C LYS A 35 5.94 -2.93 -4.20
N ALA A 36 6.36 -4.11 -4.69
CA ALA A 36 6.52 -5.31 -3.88
C ALA A 36 7.56 -5.11 -2.76
N GLU A 37 8.69 -4.49 -3.08
CA GLU A 37 9.75 -4.20 -2.11
C GLU A 37 9.32 -3.16 -1.08
N LEU A 38 8.61 -2.10 -1.49
CA LEU A 38 8.03 -1.15 -0.55
C LEU A 38 7.04 -1.81 0.42
N ILE A 39 6.20 -2.74 -0.08
CA ILE A 39 5.32 -3.55 0.77
C ILE A 39 6.15 -4.42 1.72
N GLY A 40 7.23 -5.05 1.23
CA GLY A 40 8.18 -5.81 2.02
C GLY A 40 8.79 -5.00 3.15
N TYR A 41 9.23 -3.77 2.86
CA TYR A 41 9.75 -2.83 3.84
C TYR A 41 8.73 -2.54 4.95
N TYR A 42 7.49 -2.17 4.58
CA TYR A 42 6.44 -1.93 5.57
C TYR A 42 6.17 -3.15 6.46
N ARG A 43 6.24 -4.37 5.92
CA ARG A 43 6.11 -5.59 6.72
C ARG A 43 7.24 -5.74 7.73
N THR A 44 8.47 -5.42 7.34
CA THR A 44 9.65 -5.49 8.22
C THR A 44 9.57 -4.49 9.37
N VAL A 45 9.13 -3.25 9.10
CA VAL A 45 9.09 -2.18 10.11
C VAL A 45 7.73 -2.04 10.82
N ALA A 46 6.72 -2.83 10.44
CA ALA A 46 5.35 -2.69 10.93
C ALA A 46 5.26 -2.67 12.46
N ARG A 47 5.97 -3.58 13.16
CA ARG A 47 5.84 -3.71 14.61
C ARG A 47 6.22 -2.44 15.39
N PRO A 48 7.44 -1.88 15.23
CA PRO A 48 7.79 -0.62 15.88
C PRO A 48 7.02 0.57 15.29
N MET A 49 6.74 0.59 13.98
CA MET A 49 5.98 1.69 13.36
C MET A 49 4.56 1.81 13.95
N LEU A 50 3.86 0.69 14.11
CA LEU A 50 2.47 0.67 14.57
C LEU A 50 2.32 1.13 16.03
N SER A 51 3.33 0.96 16.90
CA SER A 51 3.25 1.50 18.27
C SER A 51 3.17 3.03 18.30
N HIS A 52 3.72 3.71 17.31
CA HIS A 52 3.67 5.17 17.22
C HIS A 52 2.40 5.69 16.53
N LEU A 53 1.82 4.88 15.64
CA LEU A 53 0.65 5.25 14.83
C LEU A 53 -0.68 4.78 15.42
N LYS A 54 -0.65 3.92 16.44
CA LYS A 54 -1.86 3.39 17.07
C LYS A 54 -2.78 4.52 17.52
N ASP A 55 -4.07 4.36 17.21
CA ASP A 55 -5.15 5.28 17.58
C ASP A 55 -5.01 6.72 17.03
N ARG A 56 -4.21 6.92 15.97
CA ARG A 56 -4.08 8.21 15.27
C ARG A 56 -4.81 8.19 13.93
N PRO A 57 -5.61 9.21 13.58
CA PRO A 57 -6.09 9.36 12.20
C PRO A 57 -4.89 9.64 11.28
N LEU A 58 -4.90 9.01 10.10
CA LEU A 58 -3.81 9.12 9.13
C LEU A 58 -4.28 9.84 7.87
N VAL A 59 -3.42 10.70 7.34
CA VAL A 59 -3.54 11.23 5.98
C VAL A 59 -2.53 10.48 5.12
N MET A 60 -2.94 10.03 3.94
CA MET A 60 -2.06 9.36 3.00
C MET A 60 -1.65 10.32 1.88
N GLU A 61 -0.36 10.43 1.61
CA GLU A 61 0.12 10.89 0.31
C GLU A 61 0.34 9.68 -0.60
N ARG A 62 -0.19 9.74 -1.82
CA ARG A 62 -0.17 8.60 -2.74
C ARG A 62 0.52 8.97 -4.04
N TYR A 63 1.36 8.05 -4.50
CA TYR A 63 2.10 8.14 -5.75
C TYR A 63 1.77 6.92 -6.63
N PRO A 64 0.61 6.89 -7.31
CA PRO A 64 0.21 5.73 -8.11
C PRO A 64 1.22 5.37 -9.20
N ASP A 65 1.95 6.37 -9.70
CA ASP A 65 2.93 6.28 -10.79
C ASP A 65 4.38 6.46 -10.33
N GLY A 66 4.66 6.29 -9.03
CA GLY A 66 5.98 6.49 -8.45
C GLY A 66 6.27 7.96 -8.11
N TYR A 67 7.38 8.23 -7.43
CA TYR A 67 7.65 9.57 -6.85
C TYR A 67 7.91 10.66 -7.90
N LEU A 68 8.32 10.29 -9.11
CA LEU A 68 8.45 11.22 -10.25
C LEU A 68 7.10 11.59 -10.89
N GLY A 69 6.04 10.86 -10.56
CA GLY A 69 4.68 11.09 -11.05
C GLY A 69 3.90 12.12 -10.23
N LYS A 70 2.60 12.23 -10.52
CA LYS A 70 1.69 13.08 -9.72
C LYS A 70 1.43 12.43 -8.36
N SER A 71 1.46 13.25 -7.31
CA SER A 71 1.00 12.88 -5.98
C SER A 71 -0.34 13.54 -5.65
N PHE A 72 -1.03 12.97 -4.67
CA PHE A 72 -2.18 13.61 -4.05
C PHE A 72 -2.35 13.16 -2.60
N PHE A 73 -2.93 14.04 -1.79
CA PHE A 73 -3.33 13.73 -0.42
C PHE A 73 -4.72 13.10 -0.40
N HIS A 74 -4.87 12.04 0.38
CA HIS A 74 -6.12 11.35 0.63
C HIS A 74 -6.41 11.40 2.13
N LYS A 75 -7.39 12.24 2.50
CA LYS A 75 -7.82 12.46 3.89
C LYS A 75 -9.06 11.64 4.22
N ASP A 76 -10.06 11.71 3.35
CA ASP A 76 -11.32 10.98 3.54
C ASP A 76 -11.18 9.51 3.15
N VAL A 77 -12.03 8.69 3.76
CA VAL A 77 -12.04 7.24 3.55
C VAL A 77 -12.80 6.93 2.26
N PRO A 78 -12.19 6.21 1.29
CA PRO A 78 -12.87 5.87 0.05
C PRO A 78 -13.90 4.75 0.23
N ASP A 79 -14.91 4.68 -0.64
CA ASP A 79 -15.96 3.65 -0.61
C ASP A 79 -15.44 2.21 -0.74
N TYR A 80 -14.26 2.02 -1.36
CA TYR A 80 -13.61 0.72 -1.51
C TYR A 80 -12.72 0.34 -0.32
N CYS A 81 -12.66 1.15 0.73
CA CYS A 81 -11.89 0.86 1.94
C CYS A 81 -12.45 -0.42 2.60
N PRO A 82 -11.62 -1.43 2.91
CA PRO A 82 -12.08 -2.61 3.61
C PRO A 82 -12.70 -2.27 4.97
N ASP A 83 -13.80 -2.94 5.30
CA ASP A 83 -14.59 -2.78 6.53
C ASP A 83 -13.77 -2.93 7.83
N TRP A 84 -12.72 -3.75 7.80
CA TRP A 84 -11.83 -3.99 8.94
C TRP A 84 -10.84 -2.85 9.23
N ILE A 85 -10.74 -1.84 8.36
CA ILE A 85 -9.92 -0.65 8.62
C ILE A 85 -10.73 0.29 9.52
N ARG A 86 -10.24 0.49 10.75
CA ARG A 86 -10.87 1.41 11.70
C ARG A 86 -10.75 2.85 11.21
N THR A 87 -11.86 3.59 11.27
CA THR A 87 -11.96 5.01 10.95
C THR A 87 -12.50 5.77 12.16
N VAL A 88 -12.28 7.08 12.19
CA VAL A 88 -12.82 7.99 13.21
C VAL A 88 -13.21 9.30 12.53
N PRO A 89 -14.29 9.98 12.96
CA PRO A 89 -14.55 11.35 12.53
C PRO A 89 -13.45 12.27 13.06
N VAL A 90 -13.02 13.23 12.24
CA VAL A 90 -11.97 14.21 12.55
C VAL A 90 -12.49 15.61 12.29
#